data_AF-A0A523ZRE1-F1
#
_entry.id   AF-A0A523ZRE1-F1
#
_cell.length_a   1.000
_cell.length_b   1.000
_cell.length_c   1.000
_cell.angle_alpha   90.00
_cell.angle_beta   90.00
_cell.angle_gamma   90.00
#
_symmetry.space_group_name_H-M   'P 1'
#
loop_
_entity.id
_entity.type
_entity.pdbx_description
1 polymer ?
#
loop_
_entity_poly.entity_id
_entity_poly.type
_entity_poly.pdbx_seq_one_letter_code
_entity_poly.pdbx_strand_id
1 'polypeptide(L)'
;MKKSLILFLALIFLTQSLAFSNIFTFKAGLFIPRAQSDLWTTEFENMSFSKTNYTTTNFSFAYEYFLTREVSVVLGIDSYSKNKVGSYVDYVGIVLVDGDFAFPNDYMEDFFPTHIFNISITPIQLSLKLTPMGRTGKFIPYVGGGVGLYLWNVRLNGDLVDFDDVWVYVPDDIDIYPITTVDAWESNRISFGYHAFGGIMVPFTKRMTFEVEFKYNRAQGELKEAFEGFEPFDLSAYQISLGMNYWF
;
A
#
# COMPACT_ATOMS: atom_id res chain seq x y z
N MET A 1 -21.37 -10.93 15.13
CA MET A 1 -20.54 -11.07 13.90
C MET A 1 -21.20 -11.92 12.82
N LYS A 2 -21.71 -13.14 13.09
CA LYS A 2 -22.34 -13.98 12.04
C LYS A 2 -23.67 -13.41 11.49
N LYS A 3 -24.50 -12.81 12.34
CA LYS A 3 -25.81 -12.25 11.93
C LYS A 3 -25.69 -11.00 11.04
N SER A 4 -24.70 -10.15 11.29
CA SER A 4 -24.43 -8.97 10.44
C SER A 4 -23.87 -9.36 9.07
N LEU A 5 -23.02 -10.40 9.02
CA LEU A 5 -22.51 -10.95 7.75
C LEU A 5 -23.63 -11.55 6.89
N ILE A 6 -24.56 -12.28 7.51
CA ILE A 6 -25.72 -12.87 6.83
C ILE A 6 -26.66 -11.76 6.32
N LEU A 7 -26.87 -10.70 7.11
CA LEU A 7 -27.70 -9.57 6.69
C LEU A 7 -27.06 -8.80 5.53
N PHE A 8 -25.74 -8.63 5.56
CA PHE A 8 -24.97 -7.98 4.50
C PHE A 8 -25.01 -8.80 3.19
N LEU A 9 -24.82 -10.12 3.29
CA LEU A 9 -24.98 -11.04 2.15
C LEU A 9 -26.42 -11.03 1.62
N ALA A 10 -27.42 -11.05 2.49
CA ALA A 10 -28.82 -10.97 2.09
C ALA A 10 -29.16 -9.64 1.40
N LEU A 11 -28.56 -8.53 1.85
CA LEU A 11 -28.71 -7.24 1.18
C LEU A 11 -28.08 -7.25 -0.22
N ILE A 12 -26.91 -7.87 -0.38
CA ILE A 12 -26.23 -8.04 -1.69
C ILE A 12 -27.06 -8.91 -2.65
N PHE A 13 -27.79 -9.90 -2.14
CA PHE A 13 -28.69 -10.70 -2.98
C PHE A 13 -30.01 -9.99 -3.29
N LEU A 14 -30.50 -9.11 -2.40
CA LEU A 14 -31.75 -8.36 -2.62
C LEU A 14 -31.61 -7.22 -3.63
N THR A 15 -30.40 -6.69 -3.86
CA THR A 15 -30.15 -5.66 -4.90
C THR A 15 -30.34 -6.19 -6.33
N GLN A 16 -30.37 -7.52 -6.53
CA GLN A 16 -30.62 -8.15 -7.83
C GLN A 16 -32.08 -8.02 -8.34
N SER A 17 -32.99 -7.47 -7.51
CA SER A 17 -34.41 -7.32 -7.86
C SER A 17 -34.76 -6.03 -8.61
N LEU A 18 -33.79 -5.13 -8.79
CA LEU A 18 -33.95 -3.92 -9.61
C LEU A 18 -33.29 -4.18 -10.96
N ALA A 19 -34.00 -3.91 -12.06
CA ALA A 19 -33.60 -4.19 -13.45
C ALA A 19 -32.41 -3.34 -13.95
N PHE A 20 -31.29 -3.39 -13.23
CA PHE A 20 -30.03 -2.75 -13.57
C PHE A 20 -29.06 -3.84 -14.00
N SER A 21 -28.41 -3.68 -15.16
CA SER A 21 -27.20 -4.45 -15.43
C SER A 21 -26.07 -3.84 -14.60
N ASN A 22 -25.52 -4.59 -13.66
CA ASN A 22 -24.40 -4.13 -12.82
C ASN A 22 -23.21 -5.08 -13.01
N ILE A 23 -22.04 -4.67 -12.53
CA ILE A 23 -20.84 -5.51 -12.58
C ILE A 23 -20.27 -5.70 -11.18
N PHE A 24 -19.94 -6.95 -10.87
CA PHE A 24 -18.95 -7.26 -9.85
C PHE A 24 -17.60 -7.53 -10.49
N THR A 25 -16.55 -6.91 -9.96
CA THR A 25 -15.20 -7.03 -10.47
C THR A 25 -14.29 -7.53 -9.37
N PHE A 26 -13.51 -8.55 -9.68
CA PHE A 26 -12.37 -8.98 -8.87
C PHE A 26 -11.09 -8.74 -9.66
N LYS A 27 -10.08 -8.13 -9.05
CA LYS A 27 -8.78 -7.90 -9.68
C LYS A 27 -7.65 -8.42 -8.81
N ALA A 28 -6.62 -8.92 -9.48
CA ALA A 28 -5.32 -9.16 -8.91
C ALA A 28 -4.30 -8.37 -9.72
N GLY A 29 -3.40 -7.65 -9.05
CA GLY A 29 -2.45 -6.77 -9.71
C GLY A 29 -1.14 -6.64 -8.99
N LEU A 30 -0.25 -5.85 -9.57
CA LEU A 30 0.98 -5.40 -8.94
C LEU A 30 0.77 -4.00 -8.38
N PHE A 31 1.09 -3.82 -7.11
CA PHE A 31 1.13 -2.54 -6.42
C PHE A 31 2.58 -2.07 -6.33
N ILE A 32 2.86 -0.91 -6.91
CA ILE A 32 4.18 -0.29 -6.96
C ILE A 32 4.09 1.01 -6.17
N PRO A 33 4.56 1.04 -4.91
CA PRO A 33 4.57 2.26 -4.10
C PRO A 33 5.38 3.35 -4.79
N ARG A 34 4.94 4.61 -4.69
CA ARG A 34 5.72 5.76 -5.15
C ARG A 34 6.85 6.04 -4.17
N ALA A 35 6.58 5.90 -2.87
CA ALA A 35 7.54 5.97 -1.78
C ALA A 35 8.38 7.26 -1.81
N GLN A 36 7.71 8.41 -1.86
CA GLN A 36 8.32 9.75 -1.85
C GLN A 36 8.00 10.49 -0.54
N SER A 37 8.37 9.90 0.58
CA SER A 37 8.43 10.61 1.87
C SER A 37 9.78 10.37 2.50
N ASP A 38 10.13 11.19 3.48
CA ASP A 38 11.35 11.08 4.25
C ASP A 38 11.49 9.70 4.92
N LEU A 39 10.45 9.18 5.59
CA LEU A 39 10.49 7.86 6.23
C LEU A 39 10.84 6.76 5.23
N TRP A 40 10.27 6.80 4.02
CA TRP A 40 10.64 5.85 2.98
C TRP A 40 12.09 5.98 2.54
N THR A 41 12.57 7.21 2.45
CA THR A 41 13.92 7.52 1.95
C THR A 41 14.97 7.09 2.97
N THR A 42 14.80 7.49 4.24
CA THR A 42 15.66 7.07 5.36
C THR A 42 15.77 5.56 5.45
N GLU A 43 14.64 4.85 5.34
CA GLU A 43 14.62 3.40 5.39
C GLU A 43 15.35 2.77 4.19
N PHE A 44 15.16 3.27 2.98
CA PHE A 44 15.81 2.70 1.78
C PHE A 44 17.29 3.06 1.64
N GLU A 45 17.74 4.14 2.26
CA GLU A 45 19.15 4.55 2.25
C GLU A 45 19.98 3.75 3.25
N ASN A 46 19.41 3.42 4.42
CA ASN A 46 20.15 2.75 5.48
C ASN A 46 19.99 1.22 5.48
N MET A 47 18.91 0.69 4.89
CA MET A 47 18.56 -0.73 4.99
C MET A 47 18.89 -1.53 3.73
N SER A 48 19.11 -2.83 3.93
CA SER A 48 19.34 -3.81 2.85
C SER A 48 18.14 -4.05 1.94
N PHE A 49 16.95 -3.53 2.27
CA PHE A 49 15.79 -3.57 1.39
C PHE A 49 15.65 -2.27 0.58
N SER A 50 15.13 -2.41 -0.63
CA SER A 50 14.88 -1.31 -1.55
C SER A 50 13.40 -1.13 -1.81
N LYS A 51 13.04 -0.03 -2.47
CA LYS A 51 11.69 0.21 -3.01
C LYS A 51 11.10 -0.97 -3.78
N THR A 52 11.92 -1.70 -4.55
CA THR A 52 11.48 -2.87 -5.32
C THR A 52 10.98 -4.00 -4.41
N ASN A 53 11.56 -4.14 -3.21
CA ASN A 53 11.12 -5.14 -2.24
C ASN A 53 9.71 -4.84 -1.70
N TYR A 54 9.21 -3.62 -1.82
CA TYR A 54 7.84 -3.23 -1.46
C TYR A 54 6.84 -3.34 -2.62
N THR A 55 7.30 -3.63 -3.84
CA THR A 55 6.40 -3.99 -4.94
C THR A 55 5.84 -5.40 -4.70
N THR A 56 4.52 -5.54 -4.66
CA THR A 56 3.88 -6.82 -4.33
C THR A 56 2.50 -6.94 -4.97
N THR A 57 1.94 -8.15 -4.94
CA THR A 57 0.59 -8.39 -5.44
C THR A 57 -0.46 -7.71 -4.56
N ASN A 58 -1.44 -7.04 -5.17
CA ASN A 58 -2.62 -6.54 -4.50
C ASN A 58 -3.90 -7.21 -5.03
N PHE A 59 -4.94 -7.19 -4.20
CA PHE A 59 -6.27 -7.65 -4.57
C PHE A 59 -7.27 -6.50 -4.48
N SER A 60 -8.21 -6.49 -5.42
CA SER A 60 -9.26 -5.48 -5.51
C SER A 60 -10.62 -6.13 -5.72
N PHE A 61 -11.63 -5.57 -5.06
CA PHE A 61 -13.02 -5.87 -5.31
C PHE A 61 -13.74 -4.58 -5.65
N ALA A 62 -14.52 -4.58 -6.73
CA ALA A 62 -15.32 -3.43 -7.10
C ALA A 62 -16.73 -3.81 -7.49
N TYR A 63 -17.65 -2.90 -7.19
CA TYR A 63 -19.02 -2.93 -7.65
C TYR A 63 -19.25 -1.73 -8.57
N GLU A 64 -19.75 -1.98 -9.76
CA GLU A 64 -20.05 -0.95 -10.75
C GLU A 64 -21.56 -0.86 -10.98
N TYR A 65 -22.09 0.34 -10.78
CA TYR A 65 -23.48 0.71 -11.03
C TYR A 65 -23.59 1.54 -12.29
N PHE A 66 -24.39 1.11 -13.26
CA PHE A 66 -24.55 1.84 -14.52
C PHE A 66 -25.51 3.02 -14.37
N LEU A 67 -25.02 4.21 -14.68
CA LEU A 67 -25.86 5.42 -14.77
C LEU A 67 -26.40 5.59 -16.20
N THR A 68 -25.54 5.37 -17.20
CA THR A 68 -25.88 5.40 -18.62
C THR A 68 -25.14 4.29 -19.35
N ARG A 69 -25.32 4.21 -20.68
CA ARG A 69 -24.60 3.23 -21.51
C ARG A 69 -23.08 3.46 -21.50
N GLU A 70 -22.64 4.69 -21.25
CA GLU A 70 -21.24 5.10 -21.25
C GLU A 70 -20.71 5.38 -19.85
N VAL A 71 -21.55 5.78 -18.89
CA VAL A 71 -21.13 6.26 -17.56
C VAL A 71 -21.56 5.30 -16.46
N SER A 72 -20.66 5.03 -15.53
CA SER A 72 -20.95 4.25 -14.32
C SER A 72 -20.29 4.83 -13.08
N VAL A 73 -20.87 4.51 -11.93
CA VAL A 73 -20.27 4.73 -10.62
C VAL A 73 -19.62 3.44 -10.18
N VAL A 74 -18.40 3.51 -9.65
CA VAL A 74 -17.65 2.37 -9.15
C VAL A 74 -17.37 2.58 -7.68
N LEU A 75 -17.73 1.60 -6.86
CA LEU A 75 -17.30 1.49 -5.47
C LEU A 75 -16.27 0.37 -5.40
N GLY A 76 -15.04 0.68 -5.01
CA GLY A 76 -13.93 -0.26 -4.94
C GLY A 76 -13.32 -0.35 -3.55
N ILE A 77 -12.79 -1.52 -3.22
CA ILE A 77 -11.89 -1.73 -2.09
C ILE A 77 -10.65 -2.47 -2.58
N ASP A 78 -9.49 -1.92 -2.26
CA ASP A 78 -8.19 -2.55 -2.55
C ASP A 78 -7.53 -2.98 -1.23
N SER A 79 -6.67 -3.98 -1.29
CA SER A 79 -5.83 -4.38 -0.16
C SER A 79 -4.38 -4.53 -0.60
N TYR A 80 -3.50 -3.80 0.07
CA TYR A 80 -2.05 -3.89 -0.02
C TYR A 80 -1.50 -4.10 1.38
N SER A 81 -0.62 -5.09 1.54
CA SER A 81 0.12 -5.30 2.77
C SER A 81 1.48 -5.86 2.44
N LYS A 82 2.52 -5.29 3.05
CA LYS A 82 3.88 -5.74 2.88
C LYS A 82 4.64 -5.64 4.19
N ASN A 83 5.43 -6.66 4.45
CA ASN A 83 6.35 -6.72 5.56
C ASN A 83 7.71 -7.11 4.99
N LYS A 84 8.76 -6.37 5.36
CA LYS A 84 10.13 -6.72 5.04
C LYS A 84 11.02 -6.50 6.26
N VAL A 85 11.84 -7.50 6.54
CA VAL A 85 12.96 -7.38 7.47
C VAL A 85 14.16 -6.88 6.69
N GLY A 86 14.89 -5.94 7.25
CA GLY A 86 16.19 -5.50 6.75
C GLY A 86 17.22 -5.45 7.86
N SER A 87 18.47 -5.59 7.47
CA SER A 87 19.65 -5.18 8.23
C SER A 87 20.19 -3.85 7.71
N TYR A 88 20.89 -3.12 8.58
CA TYR A 88 21.69 -1.96 8.18
C TYR A 88 22.86 -2.41 7.30
N VAL A 89 23.15 -1.68 6.22
CA VAL A 89 24.13 -2.12 5.21
C VAL A 89 25.57 -1.85 5.63
N ASP A 90 25.81 -0.69 6.24
CA ASP A 90 27.16 -0.20 6.55
C ASP A 90 27.53 -0.31 8.03
N TYR A 91 26.66 -0.92 8.84
CA TYR A 91 26.79 -0.98 10.30
C TYR A 91 26.67 -2.39 10.86
N VAL A 92 27.48 -2.66 11.88
CA VAL A 92 27.46 -3.87 12.71
C VAL A 92 27.19 -3.50 14.17
N GLY A 93 26.50 -4.37 14.90
CA GLY A 93 26.18 -4.17 16.31
C GLY A 93 27.28 -4.74 17.19
N ILE A 94 27.76 -3.93 18.14
CA ILE A 94 28.72 -4.32 19.17
C ILE A 94 28.16 -3.96 20.54
N VAL A 95 28.29 -4.89 21.49
CA VAL A 95 27.82 -4.70 22.86
C VAL A 95 28.95 -4.10 23.71
N LEU A 96 28.75 -2.86 24.17
CA LEU A 96 29.64 -2.19 25.11
C LEU A 96 29.04 -2.19 26.53
N VAL A 97 29.85 -1.81 27.51
CA VAL A 97 29.39 -1.69 28.91
C VAL A 97 28.26 -0.66 29.05
N ASP A 98 28.27 0.37 28.21
CA ASP A 98 27.31 1.48 28.24
C ASP A 98 26.05 1.22 27.39
N GLY A 99 26.01 0.14 26.61
CA GLY A 99 24.88 -0.20 25.74
C GLY A 99 25.28 -0.86 24.43
N ASP A 100 24.31 -1.03 23.54
CA ASP A 100 24.50 -1.57 22.19
C ASP A 100 24.77 -0.41 21.22
N PHE A 101 25.80 -0.55 20.39
CA PHE A 101 26.22 0.50 19.45
C PHE A 101 26.45 -0.05 18.05
N ALA A 102 26.14 0.79 17.06
CA ALA A 102 26.40 0.58 15.65
C ALA A 102 27.79 1.09 15.30
N PHE A 103 28.65 0.16 14.92
CA PHE A 103 30.00 0.41 14.42
C PHE A 103 30.03 0.27 12.90
N PRO A 104 30.98 0.93 12.20
CA PRO A 104 31.23 0.65 10.79
C PRO A 104 31.53 -0.83 10.55
N ASN A 105 31.12 -1.36 9.39
CA ASN A 105 31.24 -2.79 9.01
C ASN A 105 32.70 -3.34 8.93
N ASP A 106 33.71 -2.53 9.21
CA ASP A 106 35.12 -2.96 9.27
C ASP A 106 35.49 -3.63 10.62
N TYR A 107 34.60 -3.56 11.61
CA TYR A 107 34.79 -4.15 12.93
C TYR A 107 34.20 -5.56 13.04
N MET A 108 34.71 -6.36 13.99
CA MET A 108 34.12 -7.66 14.29
C MET A 108 32.76 -7.50 14.96
N GLU A 109 31.72 -8.02 14.32
CA GLU A 109 30.35 -7.91 14.76
C GLU A 109 30.02 -8.86 15.93
N ASP A 110 29.22 -8.38 16.89
CA ASP A 110 28.51 -9.25 17.84
C ASP A 110 27.15 -9.66 17.28
N PHE A 111 26.49 -8.75 16.57
CA PHE A 111 25.20 -8.97 15.89
C PHE A 111 24.99 -8.01 14.72
N PHE A 112 23.98 -8.27 13.90
CA PHE A 112 23.53 -7.33 12.86
C PHE A 112 22.30 -6.59 13.36
N PRO A 113 22.30 -5.25 13.42
CA PRO A 113 21.11 -4.50 13.77
C PRO A 113 20.06 -4.74 12.69
N THR A 114 18.87 -5.20 13.09
CA THR A 114 17.79 -5.49 12.14
C THR A 114 16.46 -4.97 12.63
N HIS A 115 15.65 -4.46 11.71
CA HIS A 115 14.26 -4.15 11.99
C HIS A 115 13.32 -4.54 10.86
N ILE A 116 12.07 -4.67 11.26
CA ILE A 116 10.94 -5.07 10.46
C ILE A 116 10.16 -3.81 10.12
N PHE A 117 10.05 -3.51 8.83
CA PHE A 117 9.24 -2.40 8.35
C PHE A 117 7.98 -2.92 7.63
N ASN A 118 6.83 -2.74 8.28
CA ASN A 118 5.53 -3.21 7.84
C ASN A 118 4.60 -2.07 7.46
N ILE A 119 3.97 -2.19 6.30
CA ILE A 119 3.02 -1.22 5.78
C ILE A 119 1.80 -1.96 5.26
N SER A 120 0.63 -1.45 5.62
CA SER A 120 -0.66 -1.91 5.12
C SER A 120 -1.49 -0.71 4.67
N ILE A 121 -2.09 -0.81 3.49
CA ILE A 121 -2.94 0.23 2.91
C ILE A 121 -4.18 -0.44 2.33
N THR A 122 -5.34 -0.01 2.80
CA THR A 122 -6.66 -0.47 2.34
C THR A 122 -7.47 0.74 1.86
N PRO A 123 -7.37 1.09 0.56
CA PRO A 123 -8.20 2.10 -0.05
C PRO A 123 -9.66 1.67 -0.20
N ILE A 124 -10.59 2.50 0.25
CA ILE A 124 -12.03 2.45 -0.06
C ILE A 124 -12.34 3.61 -0.99
N GLN A 125 -12.82 3.33 -2.20
CA GLN A 125 -12.79 4.28 -3.30
C GLN A 125 -14.14 4.41 -3.98
N LEU A 126 -14.50 5.65 -4.32
CA LEU A 126 -15.67 5.99 -5.11
C LEU A 126 -15.23 6.70 -6.37
N SER A 127 -15.65 6.20 -7.52
CA SER A 127 -15.15 6.63 -8.82
C SER A 127 -16.26 6.76 -9.86
N LEU A 128 -16.00 7.59 -10.87
CA LEU A 128 -16.75 7.58 -12.11
C LEU A 128 -15.93 6.87 -13.18
N LYS A 129 -16.55 5.96 -13.92
CA LYS A 129 -15.96 5.24 -15.06
C LYS A 129 -16.72 5.61 -16.34
N LEU A 130 -15.96 5.99 -17.35
CA LEU A 130 -16.43 6.35 -18.68
C LEU A 130 -15.98 5.29 -19.68
N THR A 131 -16.94 4.78 -20.44
CA THR A 131 -16.77 3.83 -21.55
C THR A 131 -17.23 4.52 -22.83
N PRO A 132 -16.35 5.29 -23.51
CA PRO A 132 -16.76 6.21 -24.57
C PRO A 132 -17.39 5.53 -25.78
N MET A 133 -17.04 4.26 -26.03
CA MET A 133 -17.61 3.45 -27.12
C MET A 133 -18.82 2.62 -26.66
N GLY A 134 -19.33 2.85 -25.45
CA GLY A 134 -20.29 1.98 -24.79
C GLY A 134 -19.70 0.60 -24.48
N ARG A 135 -20.59 -0.38 -24.20
CA ARG A 135 -20.23 -1.70 -23.65
C ARG A 135 -20.56 -2.88 -24.56
N THR A 136 -20.85 -2.63 -25.84
CA THR A 136 -21.28 -3.65 -26.80
C THR A 136 -20.17 -4.14 -27.73
N GLY A 137 -19.01 -3.47 -27.71
CA GLY A 137 -17.84 -3.83 -28.52
C GLY A 137 -17.08 -5.05 -28.00
N LYS A 138 -16.26 -5.66 -28.87
CA LYS A 138 -15.29 -6.71 -28.47
C LYS A 138 -14.13 -6.17 -27.63
N PHE A 139 -13.89 -4.87 -27.73
CA PHE A 139 -12.90 -4.13 -26.97
C PHE A 139 -13.60 -2.90 -26.40
N ILE A 140 -13.63 -2.79 -25.09
CA ILE A 140 -14.33 -1.72 -24.38
C ILE A 140 -13.27 -0.92 -23.62
N PRO A 141 -12.71 0.14 -24.23
CA PRO A 141 -11.81 1.02 -23.52
C PRO A 141 -12.58 1.78 -22.44
N TYR A 142 -11.93 2.03 -21.30
CA TYR A 142 -12.49 2.86 -20.25
C TYR A 142 -11.42 3.73 -19.60
N VAL A 143 -11.88 4.85 -19.06
CA VAL A 143 -11.10 5.75 -18.22
C VAL A 143 -11.97 6.22 -17.07
N GLY A 144 -11.36 6.55 -15.96
CA GLY A 144 -12.10 6.99 -14.79
C GLY A 144 -11.21 7.59 -13.72
N GLY A 145 -11.87 8.07 -12.69
CA GLY A 145 -11.19 8.66 -11.55
C GLY A 145 -12.19 9.01 -10.47
N GLY A 146 -11.65 9.32 -9.30
CA GLY A 146 -12.48 9.57 -8.14
C GLY A 146 -11.67 9.85 -6.89
N VAL A 147 -12.36 9.73 -5.78
CA VAL A 147 -11.83 9.98 -4.45
C VAL A 147 -11.78 8.68 -3.66
N GLY A 148 -10.93 8.65 -2.63
CA GLY A 148 -10.79 7.49 -1.78
C GLY A 148 -10.44 7.86 -0.36
N LEU A 149 -10.88 7.01 0.56
CA LEU A 149 -10.47 6.97 1.94
C LEU A 149 -9.46 5.83 2.08
N TYR A 150 -8.27 6.13 2.58
CA TYR A 150 -7.17 5.20 2.71
C TYR A 150 -7.01 4.86 4.19
N LEU A 151 -7.35 3.62 4.54
CA LEU A 151 -7.06 3.06 5.85
C LEU A 151 -5.64 2.51 5.81
N TRP A 152 -4.75 3.02 6.65
CA TRP A 152 -3.34 2.63 6.57
C TRP A 152 -2.73 2.41 7.95
N ASN A 153 -1.68 1.60 7.95
CA ASN A 153 -0.90 1.26 9.12
C ASN A 153 0.58 1.23 8.73
N VAL A 154 1.43 1.75 9.60
CA VAL A 154 2.88 1.66 9.50
C VAL A 154 3.41 1.11 10.83
N ARG A 155 4.32 0.16 10.77
CA ARG A 155 4.99 -0.40 11.95
C ARG A 155 6.47 -0.61 11.65
N LEU A 156 7.29 -0.18 12.59
CA LEU A 156 8.73 -0.40 12.64
C LEU A 156 9.04 -1.11 13.95
N ASN A 157 9.62 -2.31 13.87
CA ASN A 157 9.91 -3.12 15.04
C ASN A 157 11.28 -3.80 14.94
N GLY A 158 12.14 -3.62 15.94
CA GLY A 158 13.48 -4.20 15.98
C GLY A 158 14.50 -3.18 16.45
N ASP A 159 15.72 -3.29 15.94
CA ASP A 159 16.84 -2.44 16.32
C ASP A 159 16.87 -1.19 15.43
N LEU A 160 16.85 -0.01 16.06
CA LEU A 160 16.96 1.28 15.41
C LEU A 160 18.31 1.90 15.77
N VAL A 161 19.09 2.25 14.76
CA VAL A 161 20.32 3.05 14.92
C VAL A 161 19.92 4.51 14.97
N ASP A 162 20.28 5.20 16.06
CA ASP A 162 20.03 6.63 16.20
C ASP A 162 21.19 7.43 15.59
N PHE A 163 21.01 7.90 14.35
CA PHE A 163 22.02 8.69 13.65
C PHE A 163 22.13 10.14 14.13
N ASP A 164 21.19 10.62 14.96
CA ASP A 164 21.21 11.97 15.50
C ASP A 164 22.06 12.06 16.78
N ASP A 165 22.31 10.94 17.47
CA ASP A 165 23.16 10.86 18.66
C ASP A 165 24.55 10.27 18.35
N VAL A 166 25.52 11.13 18.10
CA VAL A 166 26.89 10.72 17.75
C VAL A 166 27.74 10.52 19.01
N TRP A 167 28.30 9.32 19.15
CA TRP A 167 29.25 8.96 20.19
C TRP A 167 30.64 8.75 19.61
N VAL A 168 31.69 9.13 20.32
CA VAL A 168 33.08 8.94 19.86
C VAL A 168 33.71 7.77 20.59
N TYR A 169 34.08 6.73 19.85
CA TYR A 169 34.84 5.59 20.38
C TYR A 169 36.31 5.97 20.52
N VAL A 170 36.68 6.44 21.71
CA VAL A 170 38.01 6.99 22.05
C VAL A 170 39.22 6.13 21.64
N PRO A 171 39.18 4.77 21.69
CA PRO A 171 40.33 3.96 21.30
C PRO A 171 40.77 4.15 19.84
N ASP A 172 39.82 4.37 18.92
CA ASP A 172 40.09 4.48 17.47
C ASP A 172 39.65 5.83 16.88
N ASP A 173 39.08 6.74 17.68
CA ASP A 173 38.57 8.06 17.29
C ASP A 173 37.54 7.99 16.14
N ILE A 174 36.61 7.05 16.24
CA ILE A 174 35.53 6.84 15.27
C ILE A 174 34.17 7.24 15.83
N ASP A 175 33.29 7.70 14.95
CA ASP A 175 31.89 7.96 15.28
C ASP A 175 31.11 6.63 15.32
N ILE A 176 30.42 6.40 16.43
CA ILE A 176 29.52 5.28 16.66
C ILE A 176 28.14 5.82 17.06
N TYR A 177 27.10 5.01 16.81
CA TYR A 177 25.72 5.41 17.04
C TYR A 177 25.04 4.45 18.01
N PRO A 178 24.27 4.91 19.00
CA PRO A 178 23.56 4.02 19.90
C PRO A 178 22.46 3.26 19.16
N ILE A 179 22.29 1.99 19.53
CA ILE A 179 21.22 1.14 19.04
C ILE A 179 20.14 1.06 20.12
N THR A 180 18.90 1.31 19.72
CA THR A 180 17.74 1.16 20.61
C THR A 180 16.75 0.17 20.01
N THR A 181 16.19 -0.70 20.85
CA THR A 181 15.09 -1.55 20.41
C THR A 181 13.80 -0.72 20.40
N VAL A 182 13.17 -0.61 19.23
CA VAL A 182 11.95 0.17 19.03
C VAL A 182 10.77 -0.73 18.64
N ASP A 183 9.58 -0.37 19.13
CA ASP A 183 8.29 -0.87 18.62
C ASP A 183 7.41 0.34 18.30
N ALA A 184 7.72 0.98 17.18
CA ALA A 184 7.00 2.14 16.68
C ALA A 184 5.85 1.67 15.80
N TRP A 185 4.63 2.11 16.13
CA TRP A 185 3.42 1.72 15.41
C TRP A 185 2.45 2.88 15.25
N GLU A 186 1.88 3.00 14.07
CA GLU A 186 0.72 3.85 13.83
C GLU A 186 -0.36 3.03 13.13
N SER A 187 -1.49 2.85 13.81
CA SER A 187 -2.57 1.98 13.36
C SER A 187 -3.88 2.72 13.14
N ASN A 188 -4.69 2.21 12.21
CA ASN A 188 -6.01 2.71 11.85
C ASN A 188 -6.03 4.19 11.46
N ARG A 189 -4.94 4.67 10.85
CA ARG A 189 -4.87 6.02 10.32
C ARG A 189 -5.74 6.13 9.08
N ILE A 190 -6.35 7.30 8.93
CA ILE A 190 -7.28 7.59 7.85
C ILE A 190 -6.73 8.76 7.06
N SER A 191 -6.58 8.56 5.76
CA SER A 191 -6.19 9.61 4.81
C SER A 191 -7.21 9.74 3.70
N PHE A 192 -7.36 10.95 3.17
CA PHE A 192 -8.13 11.18 1.96
C PHE A 192 -7.19 11.35 0.78
N GLY A 193 -7.62 10.85 -0.37
CA GLY A 193 -6.86 10.96 -1.60
C GLY A 193 -7.74 10.85 -2.82
N TYR A 194 -7.10 10.89 -3.98
CA TYR A 194 -7.75 10.73 -5.26
C TYR A 194 -7.02 9.68 -6.10
N HIS A 195 -7.70 9.20 -7.12
CA HIS A 195 -7.14 8.23 -8.03
C HIS A 195 -7.66 8.45 -9.44
N ALA A 196 -6.88 7.98 -10.41
CA ALA A 196 -7.26 7.92 -11.81
C ALA A 196 -6.90 6.54 -12.35
N PHE A 197 -7.71 6.02 -13.25
CA PHE A 197 -7.47 4.73 -13.88
C PHE A 197 -7.89 4.73 -15.35
N GLY A 198 -7.32 3.80 -16.10
CA GLY A 198 -7.67 3.54 -17.48
C GLY A 198 -7.37 2.09 -17.82
N GLY A 199 -8.17 1.53 -18.70
CA GLY A 199 -8.08 0.12 -19.01
C GLY A 199 -8.90 -0.28 -20.22
N ILE A 200 -8.88 -1.58 -20.48
CA ILE A 200 -9.64 -2.20 -21.55
C ILE A 200 -10.36 -3.41 -20.97
N MET A 201 -11.64 -3.55 -21.29
CA MET A 201 -12.40 -4.77 -21.05
C MET A 201 -12.60 -5.55 -22.35
N VAL A 202 -12.47 -6.87 -22.29
CA VAL A 202 -12.68 -7.79 -23.40
C VAL A 202 -13.75 -8.82 -22.99
N PRO A 203 -14.95 -8.77 -23.59
CA PRO A 203 -15.98 -9.78 -23.37
C PRO A 203 -15.56 -11.14 -23.93
N PHE A 204 -15.65 -12.17 -23.10
CA PHE A 204 -15.44 -13.55 -23.54
C PHE A 204 -16.70 -14.41 -23.42
N THR A 205 -17.68 -13.99 -22.59
CA THR A 205 -19.04 -14.53 -22.61
C THR A 205 -20.06 -13.40 -22.54
N LYS A 206 -21.37 -13.73 -22.62
CA LYS A 206 -22.46 -12.77 -22.47
C LYS A 206 -22.54 -12.10 -21.09
N ARG A 207 -21.90 -12.71 -20.07
CA ARG A 207 -21.97 -12.23 -18.68
C ARG A 207 -20.59 -12.02 -18.05
N MET A 208 -19.51 -12.18 -18.80
CA MET A 208 -18.16 -12.06 -18.24
C MET A 208 -17.22 -11.35 -19.21
N THR A 209 -16.42 -10.45 -18.64
CA THR A 209 -15.35 -9.72 -19.33
C THR A 209 -14.05 -9.84 -18.56
N PHE A 210 -12.94 -10.03 -19.27
CA PHE A 210 -11.62 -9.78 -18.72
C PHE A 210 -11.32 -8.30 -18.77
N GLU A 211 -10.55 -7.80 -17.82
CA GLU A 211 -10.03 -6.43 -17.88
C GLU A 211 -8.55 -6.36 -17.58
N VAL A 212 -7.90 -5.37 -18.20
CA VAL A 212 -6.56 -4.92 -17.86
C VAL A 212 -6.71 -3.46 -17.44
N GLU A 213 -6.25 -3.12 -16.23
CA GLU A 213 -6.34 -1.77 -15.68
C GLU A 213 -4.97 -1.26 -15.26
N PHE A 214 -4.68 -0.02 -15.66
CA PHE A 214 -3.65 0.80 -15.04
C PHE A 214 -4.33 1.83 -14.13
N LYS A 215 -3.82 1.99 -12.92
CA LYS A 215 -4.37 2.89 -11.92
C LYS A 215 -3.27 3.61 -11.17
N TYR A 216 -3.48 4.89 -10.92
CA TYR A 216 -2.63 5.74 -10.10
C TYR A 216 -3.43 6.25 -8.92
N ASN A 217 -2.91 6.02 -7.72
CA ASN A 217 -3.46 6.51 -6.47
C ASN A 217 -2.54 7.59 -5.92
N ARG A 218 -3.11 8.69 -5.45
CA ARG A 218 -2.39 9.74 -4.73
C ARG A 218 -3.05 10.00 -3.39
N ALA A 219 -2.31 9.77 -2.33
CA ALA A 219 -2.72 10.01 -0.96
C ALA A 219 -1.48 10.26 -0.09
N GLN A 220 -1.65 11.06 0.96
CA GLN A 220 -0.63 11.31 1.98
C GLN A 220 -1.25 11.12 3.36
N GLY A 221 -0.47 10.61 4.30
CA GLY A 221 -0.89 10.38 5.68
C GLY A 221 -0.05 11.16 6.67
N GLU A 222 -0.71 11.91 7.56
CA GLU A 222 -0.01 12.58 8.66
C GLU A 222 0.46 11.53 9.68
N LEU A 223 1.74 11.56 9.99
CA LEU A 223 2.36 10.84 11.11
C LEU A 223 2.27 11.75 12.35
N LYS A 224 1.92 11.21 13.53
CA LYS A 224 1.64 12.03 14.73
C LYS A 224 2.12 11.44 16.05
N GLU A 225 2.29 10.13 16.13
CA GLU A 225 2.61 9.43 17.37
C GLU A 225 4.03 8.88 17.28
N ALA A 226 4.19 7.64 16.84
CA ALA A 226 5.47 6.95 16.89
C ALA A 226 6.49 7.45 15.86
N PHE A 227 6.07 8.29 14.92
CA PHE A 227 6.91 8.88 13.87
C PHE A 227 6.76 10.40 13.85
N GLU A 228 6.64 11.03 15.03
CA GLU A 228 6.64 12.49 15.14
C GLU A 228 7.94 13.08 14.58
N GLY A 229 7.84 14.16 13.81
CA GLY A 229 8.98 14.81 13.15
C GLY A 229 9.15 14.42 11.67
N PHE A 230 8.56 13.31 11.23
CA PHE A 230 8.56 12.93 9.82
C PHE A 230 7.52 13.71 9.00
N GLU A 231 7.83 13.94 7.73
CA GLU A 231 6.93 14.47 6.71
C GLU A 231 5.71 13.53 6.51
N PRO A 232 4.60 14.05 5.94
CA PRO A 232 3.45 13.22 5.61
C PRO A 232 3.83 11.99 4.77
N PHE A 233 3.53 10.82 5.30
CA PHE A 233 3.84 9.53 4.70
C PHE A 233 3.18 9.38 3.33
N ASP A 234 3.98 9.04 2.31
CA ASP A 234 3.49 8.88 0.94
C ASP A 234 2.80 7.53 0.75
N LEU A 235 1.47 7.58 0.58
CA LEU A 235 0.61 6.43 0.31
C LEU A 235 0.34 6.26 -1.20
N SER A 236 0.96 7.10 -2.05
CA SER A 236 0.75 7.09 -3.48
C SER A 236 1.34 5.84 -4.13
N ALA A 237 0.69 5.33 -5.17
CA ALA A 237 1.12 4.11 -5.84
C ALA A 237 0.61 3.99 -7.27
N TYR A 238 1.39 3.30 -8.10
CA TYR A 238 0.96 2.79 -9.38
C TYR A 238 0.46 1.35 -9.23
N GLN A 239 -0.58 1.00 -9.98
CA GLN A 239 -1.17 -0.32 -9.98
C GLN A 239 -1.38 -0.78 -11.42
N ILE A 240 -0.99 -2.01 -11.71
CA ILE A 240 -1.32 -2.71 -12.96
C ILE A 240 -2.06 -3.97 -12.56
N SER A 241 -3.29 -4.15 -13.01
CA SER A 241 -4.12 -5.28 -12.59
C SER A 241 -4.81 -5.99 -13.74
N LEU A 242 -5.02 -7.28 -13.53
CA LEU A 242 -5.88 -8.12 -14.35
C LEU A 242 -7.15 -8.40 -13.55
N GLY A 243 -8.30 -8.15 -14.16
CA GLY A 243 -9.59 -8.32 -13.53
C GLY A 243 -10.52 -9.24 -14.29
N MET A 244 -11.45 -9.81 -13.55
CA MET A 244 -12.60 -10.54 -14.08
C MET A 244 -13.87 -9.87 -13.60
N ASN A 245 -14.76 -9.60 -14.54
CA ASN A 245 -16.02 -8.93 -14.32
C ASN A 245 -17.15 -9.93 -14.53
N TYR A 246 -18.16 -9.89 -13.66
CA TYR A 246 -19.40 -10.63 -13.80
C TYR A 246 -20.58 -9.67 -13.91
N TRP A 247 -21.35 -9.82 -14.99
CA TRP A 247 -22.47 -8.96 -15.36
C TRP A 247 -23.77 -9.67 -14.98
N PHE A 248 -24.64 -8.97 -14.26
CA PHE A 248 -25.94 -9.50 -13.79
C PHE A 248 -27.02 -8.43 -13.88
#